data_AF-A0A150WN13-F1
#
_entry.id   AF-A0A150WN13-F1
#
_cell.length_a   1.000
_cell.length_b   1.000
_cell.length_c   1.000
_cell.angle_alpha   90.00
_cell.angle_beta   90.00
_cell.angle_gamma   90.00
#
_symmetry.space_group_name_H-M   'P 1'
#
loop_
_entity.id
_entity.type
_entity.pdbx_description
1 polymer ?
#
loop_
_entity_poly.entity_id
_entity_poly.type
_entity_poly.pdbx_seq_one_letter_code
_entity_poly.pdbx_strand_id
1 'polypeptide(L)'
;MFNTQEFKEKIKTMAGTMKSSGRGDLPADIEFKIISELEAIFLKMSEKFARPEPTVHGLVGKAAMTDLVERMECDFSMKLAKDIQHDVHRNVEIGKIKIAFLDGVRRALMSLQV
;
A
#
# COMPACT_ATOMS: atom_id res chain seq x y z
N MET A 1 9.58 -19.15 -0.67
CA MET A 1 8.10 -19.12 -0.43
C MET A 1 7.76 -17.73 0.10
N PHE A 2 6.68 -17.09 -0.36
CA PHE A 2 6.33 -15.73 0.11
C PHE A 2 6.24 -15.67 1.64
N ASN A 3 7.19 -14.98 2.28
CA ASN A 3 7.26 -14.84 3.74
C ASN A 3 6.26 -13.78 4.21
N THR A 4 5.04 -14.22 4.50
CA THR A 4 3.91 -13.36 4.87
C THR A 4 4.17 -12.61 6.18
N GLN A 5 4.89 -13.23 7.12
CA GLN A 5 5.22 -12.61 8.41
C GLN A 5 6.20 -11.45 8.22
N GLU A 6 7.27 -11.67 7.47
CA GLU A 6 8.25 -10.62 7.16
C GLU A 6 7.60 -9.48 6.37
N PHE A 7 6.71 -9.79 5.43
CA PHE A 7 5.95 -8.77 4.71
C PHE A 7 5.08 -7.94 5.66
N LYS A 8 4.31 -8.58 6.55
CA LYS A 8 3.46 -7.87 7.52
C LYS A 8 4.27 -6.95 8.43
N GLU A 9 5.44 -7.39 8.89
CA GLU A 9 6.34 -6.58 9.71
C GLU A 9 6.84 -5.35 8.95
N LYS A 10 7.31 -5.53 7.71
CA LYS A 10 7.72 -4.41 6.85
C LYS A 10 6.59 -3.39 6.63
N ILE A 11 5.36 -3.86 6.42
CA ILE A 11 4.18 -2.99 6.25
C ILE A 11 3.91 -2.17 7.52
N LYS A 12 3.93 -2.81 8.69
CA LYS A 12 3.72 -2.12 9.99
C LYS A 12 4.80 -1.08 10.25
N THR A 13 6.07 -1.43 10.04
CA THR A 13 7.19 -0.50 10.23
C THR A 13 7.09 0.71 9.30
N MET A 14 6.77 0.47 8.03
CA MET A 14 6.57 1.52 7.04
C MET A 14 5.39 2.42 7.42
N ALA A 15 4.24 1.85 7.77
CA ALA A 15 3.05 2.62 8.17
C ALA A 15 3.33 3.47 9.42
N GLY A 16 4.06 2.93 10.41
CA GLY A 16 4.50 3.66 11.59
C GLY A 16 5.41 4.84 11.23
N THR A 17 6.38 4.62 10.34
CA THR A 17 7.30 5.68 9.87
C THR A 17 6.55 6.77 9.10
N MET A 18 5.57 6.40 8.28
CA MET A 18 4.76 7.38 7.54
C MET A 18 3.92 8.24 8.50
N LYS A 19 3.29 7.64 9.51
CA LYS A 19 2.51 8.35 10.53
C LYS A 19 3.38 9.32 11.33
N SER A 20 4.62 8.95 11.68
CA SER A 20 5.49 9.84 12.46
C SER A 20 6.11 10.97 11.63
N SER A 21 6.27 10.79 10.32
CA SER A 21 6.95 11.76 9.47
C SER A 21 6.16 13.03 9.15
N GLY A 22 4.82 12.98 9.15
CA GLY A 22 3.95 14.07 8.68
C GLY A 22 4.22 14.42 7.22
N ARG A 23 3.37 13.94 6.29
CA ARG A 23 3.73 13.91 4.86
C ARG A 23 3.17 15.04 4.02
N GLY A 24 2.25 15.85 4.50
CA GLY A 24 1.70 16.94 3.70
C GLY A 24 0.94 17.99 4.48
N ASP A 25 0.12 18.74 3.74
CA ASP A 25 -0.67 19.87 4.25
C ASP A 25 -1.99 19.41 4.91
N LEU A 26 -2.17 18.10 5.07
CA LEU A 26 -3.36 17.53 5.70
C LEU A 26 -3.22 17.50 7.23
N PRO A 27 -4.34 17.68 7.95
CA PRO A 27 -4.40 17.36 9.37
C PRO A 27 -3.89 15.94 9.68
N ALA A 28 -3.08 15.82 10.73
CA ALA A 28 -2.42 14.56 11.09
C ALA A 28 -3.41 13.40 11.33
N ASP A 29 -4.58 13.68 11.89
CA ASP A 29 -5.64 12.68 12.08
C ASP A 29 -6.15 12.09 10.75
N ILE A 30 -6.24 12.93 9.71
CA ILE A 30 -6.62 12.50 8.36
C ILE A 30 -5.51 11.66 7.74
N GLU A 31 -4.25 12.10 7.80
CA GLU A 31 -3.12 11.33 7.30
C GLU A 31 -3.06 9.95 7.97
N PHE A 32 -3.23 9.92 9.30
CA PHE A 32 -3.16 8.69 10.09
C PHE A 32 -4.27 7.74 9.71
N LYS A 33 -5.48 8.25 9.48
CA LYS A 33 -6.61 7.45 9.04
C LYS A 33 -6.34 6.82 7.67
N ILE A 34 -5.87 7.59 6.69
CA ILE A 34 -5.54 7.08 5.35
C ILE A 34 -4.49 5.98 5.42
N ILE A 35 -3.40 6.22 6.17
CA ILE A 35 -2.31 5.25 6.31
C ILE A 35 -2.81 3.98 7.01
N SER A 36 -3.64 4.11 8.05
CA SER A 36 -4.18 2.96 8.79
C SER A 36 -5.15 2.12 7.96
N GLU A 37 -5.97 2.76 7.11
CA GLU A 37 -6.85 2.05 6.18
C GLU A 37 -6.05 1.25 5.15
N LEU A 38 -5.00 1.86 4.56
CA LEU A 38 -4.12 1.17 3.61
C LEU A 38 -3.35 0.02 4.29
N GLU A 39 -2.80 0.25 5.48
CA GLU A 39 -2.15 -0.77 6.29
C GLU A 39 -3.08 -1.98 6.52
N ALA A 40 -4.31 -1.73 6.97
CA ALA A 40 -5.30 -2.79 7.21
C ALA A 40 -5.62 -3.59 5.94
N ILE A 41 -5.75 -2.92 4.78
CA ILE A 41 -5.97 -3.58 3.48
C ILE A 41 -4.82 -4.55 3.18
N PHE A 42 -3.57 -4.09 3.24
CA PHE A 42 -2.42 -4.93 2.88
C PHE A 42 -2.18 -6.06 3.89
N LEU A 43 -2.44 -5.84 5.18
CA LEU A 43 -2.39 -6.90 6.18
C LEU A 43 -3.44 -7.99 5.89
N LYS A 44 -4.69 -7.60 5.63
CA LYS A 44 -5.78 -8.55 5.29
C LYS A 44 -5.52 -9.28 3.99
N MET A 45 -5.00 -8.60 2.97
CA MET A 45 -4.66 -9.22 1.69
C MET A 45 -3.52 -10.22 1.85
N SER A 46 -2.47 -9.88 2.60
CA SER A 46 -1.36 -10.82 2.87
C SER A 46 -1.83 -12.14 3.52
N GLU A 47 -2.88 -12.10 4.34
CA GLU A 47 -3.50 -13.29 4.93
C GLU A 47 -4.27 -14.12 3.91
N LYS A 48 -4.97 -13.45 2.99
CA LYS A 48 -5.69 -14.12 1.90
C LYS A 48 -4.73 -14.88 1.00
N PHE A 49 -3.58 -14.29 0.65
CA PHE A 49 -2.56 -14.96 -0.18
C PHE A 49 -1.67 -15.94 0.59
N ALA A 50 -1.77 -15.97 1.93
CA ALA A 50 -1.14 -16.99 2.76
C ALA A 50 -1.95 -18.30 2.81
N ARG A 51 -3.27 -18.24 2.56
CA ARG A 51 -4.13 -19.42 2.58
C ARG A 51 -3.85 -20.25 1.32
N PRO A 52 -3.51 -21.54 1.46
CA PRO A 52 -3.39 -22.41 0.31
C PRO A 52 -4.80 -22.67 -0.23
N GLU A 53 -5.24 -21.87 -1.20
CA GLU A 53 -6.26 -22.36 -2.12
C GLU A 53 -5.65 -23.54 -2.92
N PRO A 54 -6.44 -24.56 -3.29
CA PRO A 54 -5.93 -25.83 -3.86
C PRO A 54 -5.31 -25.69 -5.26
N THR A 55 -4.98 -24.48 -5.71
CA THR A 55 -4.37 -24.21 -7.01
C THR A 55 -3.08 -23.41 -6.83
N VAL A 56 -1.97 -24.15 -6.86
CA VAL A 56 -0.61 -23.74 -7.27
C VAL A 56 0.19 -22.80 -6.33
N HIS A 57 1.24 -23.40 -5.75
CA HIS A 57 2.51 -22.91 -5.17
C HIS A 57 2.77 -21.41 -4.88
N GLY A 58 3.48 -21.17 -3.76
CA GLY A 58 3.81 -19.87 -3.14
C GLY A 58 4.63 -18.82 -3.93
N LEU A 59 4.76 -18.98 -5.25
CA LEU A 59 5.09 -17.90 -6.19
C LEU A 59 3.86 -17.01 -6.48
N VAL A 60 2.64 -17.56 -6.31
CA VAL A 60 1.38 -16.84 -6.53
C VAL A 60 1.20 -15.69 -5.55
N GLY A 61 1.62 -15.81 -4.29
CA GLY A 61 1.40 -14.77 -3.28
C GLY A 61 2.16 -13.46 -3.54
N LYS A 62 3.46 -13.54 -3.86
CA LYS A 62 4.26 -12.36 -4.22
C LYS A 62 3.79 -11.74 -5.54
N ALA A 63 3.47 -12.56 -6.53
CA ALA A 63 2.96 -12.11 -7.83
C ALA A 63 1.58 -11.41 -7.68
N ALA A 64 0.65 -12.00 -6.92
CA ALA A 64 -0.66 -11.42 -6.66
C ALA A 64 -0.57 -10.10 -5.87
N MET A 65 0.40 -9.99 -4.96
CA MET A 65 0.68 -8.72 -4.27
C MET A 65 1.31 -7.66 -5.14
N THR A 66 2.14 -8.08 -6.09
CA THR A 66 2.68 -7.15 -7.09
C THR A 66 1.55 -6.64 -8.00
N ASP A 67 0.72 -7.53 -8.55
CA ASP A 67 -0.43 -7.16 -9.40
C ASP A 67 -1.43 -6.25 -8.67
N LEU A 68 -1.73 -6.51 -7.39
CA LEU A 68 -2.59 -5.63 -6.60
C LEU A 68 -2.01 -4.22 -6.45
N VAL A 69 -0.72 -4.12 -6.13
CA VAL A 69 -0.05 -2.82 -5.98
C VAL A 69 -0.09 -2.06 -7.31
N GLU A 70 0.26 -2.70 -8.41
CA GLU A 70 0.27 -2.09 -9.75
C GLU A 70 -1.12 -1.58 -10.16
N ARG A 71 -2.18 -2.36 -9.91
CA ARG A 71 -3.57 -1.92 -10.18
C ARG A 71 -3.96 -0.72 -9.33
N MET A 72 -3.68 -0.75 -8.02
CA MET A 72 -4.00 0.35 -7.13
C MET A 72 -3.20 1.63 -7.46
N GLU A 73 -1.93 1.49 -7.86
CA GLU A 73 -1.11 2.62 -8.31
C GLU A 73 -1.71 3.27 -9.56
N CYS A 74 -2.16 2.47 -10.52
CA CYS A 74 -2.84 2.96 -11.72
C CYS A 74 -4.13 3.73 -11.38
N ASP A 75 -5.02 3.12 -10.58
CA ASP A 75 -6.29 3.74 -10.18
C ASP A 75 -6.08 5.05 -9.43
N PHE A 76 -5.13 5.10 -8.49
CA PHE A 76 -4.84 6.30 -7.71
C PHE A 76 -4.17 7.38 -8.56
N SER A 77 -3.29 7.01 -9.48
CA SER A 77 -2.64 7.98 -10.38
C SER A 77 -3.66 8.61 -11.33
N MET A 78 -4.57 7.82 -11.90
CA MET A 78 -5.66 8.33 -12.73
C MET A 78 -6.59 9.27 -11.97
N LYS A 79 -6.94 8.91 -10.73
CA LYS A 79 -7.78 9.77 -9.88
C LYS A 79 -7.06 11.08 -9.51
N LEU A 80 -5.79 10.99 -9.12
CA LEU A 80 -4.97 12.16 -8.80
C LEU A 80 -4.85 13.11 -10.00
N ALA A 81 -4.63 12.59 -11.21
CA ALA A 81 -4.57 13.42 -12.41
C ALA A 81 -5.87 14.23 -12.62
N LYS A 82 -7.03 13.61 -12.38
CA LYS A 82 -8.33 14.30 -12.44
C LYS A 82 -8.47 15.33 -11.31
N ASP A 83 -8.12 14.97 -10.08
CA ASP A 83 -8.21 15.88 -8.93
C ASP A 83 -7.32 17.13 -9.10
N ILE A 84 -6.14 16.99 -9.72
CA ILE A 84 -5.25 18.11 -10.10
C ILE A 84 -5.93 19.00 -11.15
N GLN A 85 -6.53 18.42 -12.19
CA GLN A 85 -7.21 19.18 -13.25
C GLN A 85 -8.38 20.01 -12.73
N HIS A 86 -9.02 19.57 -11.64
CA HIS A 86 -10.18 20.23 -11.04
C HIS A 86 -9.83 21.07 -9.78
N ASP A 87 -8.54 21.29 -9.51
CA ASP A 87 -8.02 22.04 -8.36
C ASP A 87 -8.58 21.59 -7.00
N VAL A 88 -8.73 20.28 -6.81
CA VAL A 88 -9.25 19.72 -5.55
C VAL A 88 -8.07 19.49 -4.59
N HIS A 89 -7.50 20.56 -4.05
CA HIS A 89 -6.27 20.55 -3.24
C HIS A 89 -6.23 19.43 -2.18
N ARG A 90 -7.31 19.27 -1.39
CA ARG A 90 -7.41 18.20 -0.38
C ARG A 90 -7.31 16.79 -0.98
N ASN A 91 -7.93 16.55 -2.14
CA ASN A 91 -7.86 15.26 -2.80
C ASN A 91 -6.48 15.00 -3.40
N VAL A 92 -5.80 16.05 -3.87
CA VAL A 92 -4.42 15.98 -4.36
C VAL A 92 -3.49 15.50 -3.24
N GLU A 93 -3.61 16.09 -2.03
CA GLU A 93 -2.81 15.66 -0.87
C GLU A 93 -3.13 14.21 -0.45
N ILE A 94 -4.41 13.82 -0.45
CA ILE A 94 -4.81 12.42 -0.18
C ILE A 94 -4.18 11.48 -1.22
N GLY A 95 -4.19 11.86 -2.50
CA GLY A 95 -3.63 11.07 -3.59
C GLY A 95 -2.12 10.87 -3.44
N LYS A 96 -1.38 11.93 -3.09
CA LYS A 96 0.07 11.85 -2.81
C LYS A 96 0.39 10.86 -1.70
N ILE A 97 -0.32 10.90 -0.58
CA ILE A 97 -0.12 9.97 0.55
C ILE A 97 -0.35 8.53 0.10
N LYS A 98 -1.42 8.27 -0.66
CA LYS A 98 -1.76 6.94 -1.17
C LYS A 98 -0.68 6.38 -2.09
N ILE A 99 -0.20 7.17 -3.05
CA ILE A 99 0.87 6.76 -3.96
C ILE A 99 2.17 6.51 -3.19
N ALA A 100 2.51 7.39 -2.25
CA ALA A 100 3.71 7.24 -1.45
C ALA A 100 3.67 6.02 -0.51
N PHE A 101 2.48 5.59 -0.08
CA PHE A 101 2.29 4.34 0.65
C PHE A 101 2.51 3.13 -0.28
N LEU A 102 1.91 3.13 -1.46
CA LEU A 102 2.05 2.05 -2.45
C LEU A 102 3.50 1.85 -2.91
N ASP A 103 4.25 2.94 -3.14
CA ASP A 103 5.69 2.85 -3.44
C ASP A 103 6.44 2.12 -2.32
N GLY A 104 6.11 2.41 -1.07
CA GLY A 104 6.70 1.73 0.08
C GLY A 104 6.35 0.24 0.14
N VAL A 105 5.09 -0.14 -0.15
CA VAL A 105 4.66 -1.54 -0.25
C VAL A 105 5.45 -2.26 -1.35
N ARG A 106 5.58 -1.64 -2.52
CA ARG A 106 6.35 -2.20 -3.65
C ARG A 106 7.79 -2.48 -3.25
N ARG A 107 8.46 -1.52 -2.60
CA ARG A 107 9.83 -1.70 -2.08
C ARG A 107 9.89 -2.82 -1.05
N ALA A 108 8.90 -2.91 -0.15
CA ALA A 108 8.81 -4.00 0.82
C ALA A 108 8.73 -5.37 0.12
N LEU A 109 7.85 -5.52 -0.89
CA LEU A 109 7.72 -6.74 -1.69
C LEU A 109 9.02 -7.12 -2.41
N MET A 110 9.69 -6.16 -3.03
CA MET A 110 10.95 -6.39 -3.76
C MET A 110 12.09 -6.79 -2.81
N SER A 111 12.06 -6.32 -1.57
CA SER A 111 13.07 -6.67 -0.55
C SER A 111 12.92 -8.06 0.06
N LEU A 112 11.79 -8.76 -0.18
CA LEU A 112 11.60 -10.12 0.31
C LEU A 112 12.44 -11.10 -0.50
N GLN A 113 13.27 -11.87 0.20
CA GLN A 113 14.02 -12.99 -0.37
C GLN A 113 13.04 -14.06 -0.91
N VAL A 114 13.42 -14.73 -2.01
CA VAL A 114 12.58 -15.72 -2.71
C VAL A 114 12.61 -17.07 -1.99
#